data_AF-A0A7W1QBZ1-F1
#
_entry.id   AF-A0A7W1QBZ1-F1
#
_cell.length_a   1.000
_cell.length_b   1.000
_cell.length_c   1.000
_cell.angle_alpha   90.00
_cell.angle_beta   90.00
_cell.angle_gamma   90.00
#
_symmetry.space_group_name_H-M   'P 1'
#
loop_
_entity.id
_entity.type
_entity.pdbx_description
1 polymer ?
#
loop_
_entity_poly.entity_id
_entity_poly.type
_entity_poly.pdbx_seq_one_letter_code
_entity_poly.pdbx_strand_id
1 'polypeptide(L)'
;MLAIVPYLVQHPGSALTDVASAFGVPASQLRRDLDLLFMSGLPPYGPGDLIDVDVDEDGHIWISMADHFSRPLQLTWIEALAVYLRGTELLATPGMPDAPALAKALEKLRRSLGAETL
;
A
#
# COMPACT_ATOMS: atom_id res chain seq x y z
N MET A 1 -0.81 1.52 5.20
CA MET A 1 0.52 2.06 4.80
C MET A 1 1.06 1.47 3.51
N LEU A 2 1.06 0.16 3.31
CA LEU A 2 1.59 -0.51 2.09
C LEU A 2 1.11 0.07 0.74
N ALA A 3 -0.16 0.51 0.63
CA ALA A 3 -0.68 1.13 -0.58
C ALA A 3 -0.62 2.67 -0.59
N ILE A 4 -0.53 3.29 0.60
CA ILE A 4 -0.61 4.74 0.77
C ILE A 4 0.74 5.41 0.43
N VAL A 5 1.85 4.83 0.88
CA VAL A 5 3.19 5.39 0.59
C VAL A 5 3.49 5.41 -0.91
N PRO A 6 3.31 4.31 -1.67
CA PRO A 6 3.46 4.35 -3.13
C PRO A 6 2.56 5.37 -3.83
N TYR A 7 1.34 5.57 -3.32
CA TYR A 7 0.41 6.56 -3.84
C TYR A 7 0.94 7.99 -3.63
N LEU A 8 1.40 8.30 -2.41
CA LEU A 8 1.95 9.60 -2.04
C LEU A 8 3.24 9.93 -2.79
N VAL A 9 4.08 8.93 -3.07
CA VAL A 9 5.28 9.09 -3.92
C VAL A 9 4.90 9.46 -5.36
N GLN A 10 3.79 8.92 -5.89
CA GLN A 10 3.30 9.23 -7.24
C GLN A 10 2.49 10.55 -7.30
N HIS A 11 1.97 11.01 -6.16
CA HIS A 11 1.15 12.22 -6.06
C HIS A 11 1.68 13.16 -4.96
N PRO A 12 2.90 13.70 -5.12
CA PRO A 12 3.50 14.59 -4.13
C PRO A 12 2.66 15.85 -3.95
N GLY A 13 2.57 16.34 -2.71
CA GLY A 13 1.72 17.49 -2.35
C GLY A 13 0.23 17.14 -2.20
N SER A 14 -0.14 15.86 -2.15
CA SER A 14 -1.52 15.48 -1.83
C SER A 14 -1.91 15.95 -0.42
N ALA A 15 -3.10 16.52 -0.26
CA ALA A 15 -3.61 16.94 1.04
C ALA A 15 -3.90 15.72 1.93
N LEU A 16 -3.46 15.77 3.18
CA LEU A 16 -3.61 14.67 4.14
C LEU A 16 -5.06 14.24 4.32
N THR A 17 -6.01 15.18 4.31
CA THR A 17 -7.44 14.91 4.42
C THR A 17 -8.00 14.16 3.22
N ASP A 18 -7.54 14.48 2.02
CA ASP A 18 -8.02 13.87 0.78
C ASP A 18 -7.52 12.43 0.66
N VAL A 19 -6.25 12.21 1.03
CA VAL A 19 -5.65 10.88 1.10
C VAL A 19 -6.36 10.04 2.16
N ALA A 20 -6.59 10.59 3.34
CA ALA A 20 -7.33 9.92 4.40
C ALA A 20 -8.72 9.46 3.92
N SER A 21 -9.44 10.35 3.22
CA SER A 21 -10.74 10.04 2.63
C SER A 21 -10.66 8.96 1.55
N ALA A 22 -9.72 9.08 0.60
CA ALA A 22 -9.56 8.15 -0.51
C ALA A 22 -9.23 6.72 -0.05
N PHE A 23 -8.50 6.57 1.05
CA PHE A 23 -8.11 5.27 1.62
C PHE A 23 -8.99 4.81 2.78
N GLY A 24 -10.04 5.57 3.13
CA GLY A 24 -10.98 5.21 4.19
C GLY A 24 -10.37 5.13 5.58
N VAL A 25 -9.32 5.91 5.85
CA VAL A 25 -8.62 5.94 7.14
C VAL A 25 -8.83 7.29 7.85
N PRO A 26 -8.90 7.34 9.19
CA PRO A 26 -8.97 8.61 9.90
C PRO A 26 -7.72 9.47 9.64
N ALA A 27 -7.90 10.76 9.36
CA ALA A 27 -6.78 11.69 9.14
C ALA A 27 -5.77 11.71 10.29
N SER A 28 -6.25 11.63 11.54
CA SER A 28 -5.38 11.57 12.72
C SER A 28 -4.58 10.27 12.81
N GLN A 29 -5.12 9.16 12.29
CA GLN A 29 -4.40 7.90 12.20
C GLN A 29 -3.36 7.96 11.09
N LEU A 30 -3.73 8.47 9.91
CA LEU A 30 -2.80 8.64 8.79
C LEU A 30 -1.62 9.53 9.21
N ARG A 31 -1.86 10.63 9.93
CA ARG A 31 -0.80 11.50 10.45
C ARG A 31 0.15 10.72 11.37
N ARG A 32 -0.37 9.97 12.35
CA ARG A 32 0.47 9.16 13.24
C ARG A 32 1.29 8.10 12.50
N ASP A 33 0.68 7.45 11.50
CA ASP A 33 1.37 6.43 10.72
C ASP A 33 2.49 7.05 9.86
N LEU A 34 2.27 8.25 9.30
CA LEU A 34 3.28 9.05 8.60
C LEU A 34 4.40 9.51 9.54
N ASP A 35 4.06 9.93 10.75
CA ASP A 35 5.03 10.29 11.78
C ASP A 35 5.88 9.08 12.20
N LEU A 36 5.43 7.83 12.02
CA LEU A 36 6.26 6.64 12.30
C LEU A 36 7.07 6.17 11.08
N LEU A 37 6.76 6.71 9.90
CA LEU A 37 7.34 6.24 8.65
C LEU A 37 8.86 6.49 8.59
N PHE A 38 9.36 7.53 9.28
CA PHE A 38 10.80 7.79 9.39
C PHE A 38 11.58 6.68 10.06
N MET A 39 10.92 5.79 10.81
CA MET A 39 11.56 4.61 11.39
C MET A 39 11.71 3.46 10.38
N SER A 40 11.18 3.63 9.17
CA SER A 40 11.24 2.66 8.09
C SER A 40 12.30 3.06 7.08
N GLY A 41 13.14 2.10 6.68
CA GLY A 41 14.21 2.29 5.71
C GLY A 41 14.80 0.96 5.29
N LEU A 42 15.84 0.99 4.45
CA LEU A 42 16.57 -0.22 4.07
C LEU A 42 17.92 -0.29 4.81
N PRO A 43 18.39 -1.49 5.20
CA PRO A 43 19.77 -1.66 5.66
C PRO A 43 20.76 -1.04 4.65
N PRO A 44 21.81 -0.32 5.11
CA PRO A 44 22.38 -0.33 6.45
C PRO A 44 21.83 0.72 7.45
N TYR A 45 20.77 1.46 7.11
CA TYR A 45 20.15 2.50 7.95
C TYR A 45 21.07 3.70 8.28
N GLY A 46 21.92 4.08 7.33
CA GLY A 46 22.73 5.28 7.41
C GLY A 46 21.93 6.58 7.23
N PRO A 47 22.58 7.74 7.39
CA PRO A 47 21.99 9.03 7.08
C PRO A 47 21.54 9.06 5.61
N GLY A 48 20.23 9.21 5.37
CA GLY A 48 19.65 9.14 4.03
C GLY A 48 19.21 7.74 3.60
N ASP A 49 19.09 6.75 4.50
CA ASP A 49 18.52 5.43 4.16
C ASP A 49 17.10 5.22 4.73
N LEU A 50 16.56 6.24 5.40
CA LEU A 50 15.24 6.26 6.02
C LEU A 50 14.27 7.08 5.17
N ILE A 51 13.00 6.68 5.17
CA ILE A 51 11.94 7.42 4.48
C ILE A 51 11.76 8.76 5.19
N ASP A 52 11.75 9.85 4.43
CA ASP A 52 11.49 11.18 4.98
C ASP A 52 10.09 11.63 4.60
N VAL A 53 9.35 12.19 5.55
CA VAL A 53 7.99 12.69 5.36
C VAL A 53 7.92 14.13 5.82
N ASP A 54 7.64 15.02 4.89
CA ASP A 54 7.38 16.43 5.15
C ASP A 54 5.88 16.70 5.00
N VAL A 55 5.31 17.41 5.98
CA VAL A 55 3.93 17.87 5.95
C VAL A 55 3.93 19.36 6.25
N ASP A 56 3.51 20.18 5.30
CA ASP A 56 3.50 21.63 5.45
C ASP A 56 2.38 22.13 6.38
N GLU A 57 2.35 23.45 6.63
CA GLU A 57 1.35 24.09 7.48
C GLU A 57 -0.08 23.95 6.94
N ASP A 58 -0.23 23.81 5.62
CA ASP A 58 -1.51 23.64 4.93
C ASP A 58 -1.94 22.15 4.86
N GLY A 59 -1.08 21.21 5.28
CA GLY A 59 -1.37 19.79 5.38
C GLY A 59 -1.07 18.98 4.11
N HIS A 60 -0.25 19.50 3.20
CA HIS A 60 0.22 18.79 2.01
C HIS A 60 1.41 17.89 2.34
N ILE A 61 1.45 16.70 1.75
CA ILE A 61 2.43 15.65 2.09
C ILE A 61 3.46 15.47 0.98
N TRP A 62 4.75 15.46 1.35
CA TRP A 62 5.85 15.04 0.50
C TRP A 62 6.59 13.88 1.14
N ILE A 63 6.89 12.85 0.34
CA ILE A 63 7.71 11.71 0.78
C ILE A 63 8.98 11.67 -0.06
N SER A 64 10.13 11.67 0.60
CA SER A 64 11.45 11.54 0.00
C SER A 64 12.14 10.26 0.46
N MET A 65 13.18 9.83 -0.26
CA MET A 65 13.92 8.60 0.04
C MET A 65 13.03 7.34 0.08
N ALA A 66 11.99 7.32 -0.76
CA ALA A 66 11.04 6.23 -0.89
C ALA A 66 11.11 5.57 -2.27
N ASP A 67 12.28 5.59 -2.93
CA ASP A 67 12.47 5.02 -4.26
C ASP A 67 12.07 3.54 -4.34
N HIS A 68 12.19 2.81 -3.24
CA HIS A 68 11.70 1.43 -3.16
C HIS A 68 10.16 1.33 -3.29
N PHE A 69 9.42 2.32 -2.79
CA PHE A 69 7.96 2.43 -2.89
C PHE A 69 7.49 3.16 -4.15
N SER A 70 8.40 3.78 -4.91
CA SER A 70 8.07 4.40 -6.21
C SER A 70 7.60 3.39 -7.26
N ARG A 71 7.90 2.10 -7.03
CA ARG A 71 7.48 1.00 -7.91
C ARG A 71 6.27 0.29 -7.31
N PRO A 72 5.28 -0.11 -8.13
CA PRO A 72 4.17 -0.94 -7.67
C PRO A 72 4.68 -2.21 -6.97
N LEU A 73 3.95 -2.69 -5.95
CA LEU A 73 4.25 -3.93 -5.24
C LEU A 73 4.47 -5.09 -6.24
N GLN A 74 5.68 -5.65 -6.25
CA GLN A 74 6.05 -6.80 -7.07
C GLN A 74 5.98 -8.04 -6.21
N LEU A 75 4.88 -8.78 -6.27
CA LEU A 75 4.79 -10.10 -5.65
C LEU A 75 5.64 -11.08 -6.46
N THR A 76 6.45 -11.88 -5.76
CA THR A 76 7.01 -13.09 -6.38
C THR A 76 5.88 -14.04 -6.77
N TRP A 77 6.17 -14.98 -7.67
CA TRP A 77 5.17 -15.97 -8.11
C TRP A 77 4.58 -16.75 -6.92
N ILE A 78 5.42 -17.15 -5.95
CA ILE A 78 4.97 -17.89 -4.76
C ILE A 78 4.07 -17.02 -3.88
N GLU A 79 4.42 -15.75 -3.66
CA GLU A 79 3.59 -14.83 -2.87
C GLU A 79 2.25 -14.55 -3.54
N ALA A 80 2.25 -14.33 -4.86
CA ALA A 80 1.03 -14.15 -5.63
C ALA A 80 0.10 -15.38 -5.56
N LEU A 81 0.66 -16.58 -5.67
CA LEU A 81 -0.08 -17.83 -5.53
C LEU A 81 -0.65 -18.01 -4.12
N ALA A 82 0.15 -17.73 -3.09
CA ALA A 82 -0.28 -17.82 -1.69
C ALA A 82 -1.45 -16.86 -1.39
N VAL A 83 -1.35 -15.60 -1.84
CA VAL A 83 -2.42 -14.60 -1.70
C VAL A 83 -3.68 -15.03 -2.45
N TYR A 84 -3.53 -15.58 -3.67
CA TYR A 84 -4.66 -16.06 -4.46
C TYR A 84 -5.41 -17.20 -3.75
N LEU A 85 -4.70 -18.25 -3.34
CA LEU A 85 -5.32 -19.41 -2.66
C LEU A 85 -6.04 -18.98 -1.37
N ARG A 86 -5.37 -18.23 -0.50
CA ARG A 86 -5.98 -17.74 0.75
C ARG A 86 -7.16 -16.82 0.51
N GLY A 87 -7.07 -15.93 -0.47
CA GLY A 87 -8.17 -15.04 -0.81
C GLY A 87 -9.38 -15.80 -1.37
N THR A 88 -9.17 -16.87 -2.14
CA THR A 88 -10.29 -17.72 -2.61
C THR A 88 -10.99 -18.46 -1.47
N GLU A 89 -10.25 -18.98 -0.50
CA GLU A 89 -10.80 -19.57 0.73
C GLU A 89 -11.64 -18.54 1.49
N LEU A 90 -11.11 -17.32 1.64
CA LEU A 90 -11.79 -16.24 2.34
C LEU A 90 -13.06 -15.79 1.62
N LEU A 91 -13.05 -15.71 0.28
CA LEU A 91 -14.21 -15.33 -0.52
C LEU A 91 -15.36 -16.35 -0.42
N ALA A 92 -15.04 -17.62 -0.18
CA ALA A 92 -16.04 -18.67 0.05
C ALA A 92 -16.72 -18.57 1.43
N THR A 93 -16.25 -17.69 2.32
CA THR A 93 -16.80 -17.53 3.67
C THR A 93 -18.13 -16.77 3.64
N PRO A 94 -19.24 -17.32 4.17
CA PRO A 94 -20.52 -16.63 4.22
C PRO A 94 -20.44 -15.30 5.00
N GLY A 95 -21.01 -14.24 4.44
CA GLY A 95 -21.04 -12.93 5.10
C GLY A 95 -19.71 -12.17 5.07
N MET A 96 -18.75 -12.57 4.23
CA MET A 96 -17.47 -11.87 4.08
C MET A 96 -17.68 -10.40 3.66
N PRO A 97 -17.23 -9.42 4.46
CA PRO A 97 -17.24 -8.02 4.07
C PRO A 97 -16.45 -7.80 2.78
N ASP A 98 -16.90 -6.87 1.94
CA ASP A 98 -16.22 -6.47 0.70
C ASP A 98 -15.92 -7.61 -0.29
N ALA A 99 -16.72 -8.68 -0.27
CA ALA A 99 -16.62 -9.80 -1.22
C ALA A 99 -16.50 -9.36 -2.70
N PRO A 100 -17.20 -8.32 -3.21
CA PRO A 100 -17.00 -7.84 -4.58
C PRO A 100 -15.59 -7.27 -4.84
N ALA A 101 -15.01 -6.56 -3.87
CA ALA A 101 -13.68 -6.00 -3.99
C ALA A 101 -12.61 -7.10 -3.98
N LEU A 102 -12.77 -8.08 -3.07
CA LEU A 102 -11.90 -9.26 -3.00
C LEU A 102 -11.98 -10.10 -4.29
N ALA A 103 -13.18 -10.35 -4.81
CA ALA A 103 -13.36 -11.06 -6.08
C ALA A 103 -12.66 -10.34 -7.24
N LYS A 104 -12.77 -9.01 -7.32
CA LYS A 104 -12.09 -8.21 -8.35
C LYS A 104 -10.57 -8.25 -8.20
N ALA A 105 -10.04 -8.27 -6.97
CA ALA A 105 -8.61 -8.41 -6.70
C ALA A 105 -8.07 -9.79 -7.10
N LEU A 106 -8.79 -10.86 -6.74
CA LEU A 106 -8.45 -12.23 -7.11
C LEU A 106 -8.45 -12.44 -8.62
N GLU A 107 -9.40 -11.84 -9.33
CA GLU A 107 -9.44 -11.90 -10.79
C GLU A 107 -8.22 -11.20 -11.43
N LYS A 108 -7.74 -10.09 -10.87
CA LYS A 108 -6.49 -9.45 -11.32
C LYS A 108 -5.28 -10.35 -11.07
N LEU A 109 -5.19 -10.97 -9.90
CA LEU A 109 -4.10 -11.90 -9.56
C LEU A 109 -4.10 -13.13 -10.47
N ARG A 110 -5.28 -13.72 -10.72
CA ARG A 110 -5.45 -14.86 -11.63
C ARG A 110 -4.90 -14.57 -13.02
N ARG A 111 -5.18 -13.38 -13.56
CA ARG A 111 -4.66 -12.96 -14.89
C ARG A 111 -3.14 -12.84 -14.91
N SER A 112 -2.54 -12.38 -13.81
CA SER A 112 -1.07 -12.23 -13.71
C SER A 112 -0.35 -13.56 -13.44
N LEU A 113 -0.99 -14.51 -12.77
CA LEU A 113 -0.41 -15.84 -12.52
C LEU A 113 -0.35 -16.70 -13.80
N GLY A 114 -1.28 -16.51 -14.74
CA GLY A 114 -1.37 -17.26 -15.99
C GLY A 114 -2.39 -18.39 -15.91
N ALA A 115 -3.03 -18.69 -17.05
CA ALA A 115 -4.09 -19.70 -17.15
C ALA A 115 -3.56 -21.15 -17.11
N GLU A 116 -2.26 -21.35 -17.28
CA GLU A 116 -1.63 -22.67 -17.32
C GLU A 116 -1.19 -23.18 -15.94
N THR A 117 -1.31 -22.32 -14.92
CA THR A 117 -0.85 -22.54 -13.54
C THR A 117 -1.97 -22.82 -12.54
N LEU A 118 -3.24 -22.75 -12.97
CA LEU A 118 -4.44 -23.02 -12.17
C LEU A 118 -5.33 -24.04 -12.87
#